data_AF-A0A832G2C7-F1
#
_entry.id   AF-A0A832G2C7-F1
#
_cell.length_a   1.000
_cell.length_b   1.000
_cell.length_c   1.000
_cell.angle_alpha   90.00
_cell.angle_beta   90.00
_cell.angle_gamma   90.00
#
_symmetry.space_group_name_H-M   'P 1'
#
loop_
_entity.id
_entity.type
_entity.pdbx_description
1 polymer ?
#
loop_
_entity_poly.entity_id
_entity_poly.type
_entity_poly.pdbx_seq_one_letter_code
_entity_poly.pdbx_strand_id
1 'polypeptide(L)'
;MMLIMPIYRFKLKGKIIYAIQTIYKDYYKLYGLPIIYYYIEDGEAVEDSKAKYILIKVDETGEKIETTDKIRPGWIGIPIINLTEKPPFIPDDIIQ
;
A
#
# COMPACT_ATOMS: atom_id res chain seq x y z
N MET A 1 3.80 1.18 -19.33
CA MET A 1 2.93 0.27 -18.53
C MET A 1 3.32 0.38 -17.06
N MET A 2 2.42 0.89 -16.24
CA MET A 2 2.57 0.94 -14.78
C MET A 2 2.19 -0.43 -14.24
N LEU A 3 3.12 -1.10 -13.56
CA LEU A 3 2.82 -2.34 -12.84
C LEU A 3 2.07 -1.95 -11.58
N ILE A 4 0.79 -2.34 -11.49
CA ILE A 4 0.03 -2.19 -10.27
C ILE A 4 0.45 -3.33 -9.35
N MET A 5 1.28 -3.02 -8.37
CA MET A 5 1.66 -3.98 -7.32
C MET A 5 0.62 -3.95 -6.20
N PRO A 6 0.28 -5.10 -5.61
CA PRO A 6 -0.56 -5.13 -4.42
C PRO A 6 0.10 -4.36 -3.28
N ILE A 7 -0.73 -3.81 -2.41
CA ILE A 7 -0.28 -3.22 -1.14
C ILE A 7 -0.41 -4.28 -0.07
N TYR A 8 0.68 -4.54 0.64
CA TYR A 8 0.67 -5.51 1.73
C TYR A 8 0.29 -4.82 3.04
N ARG A 9 -0.68 -5.38 3.75
CA ARG A 9 -1.15 -4.85 5.03
C ARG A 9 -0.91 -5.85 6.14
N PHE A 10 -0.28 -5.42 7.23
CA PHE A 10 0.01 -6.27 8.39
C PHE A 10 0.01 -5.45 9.68
N LYS A 11 -0.07 -6.16 10.81
CA LYS A 11 0.01 -5.56 12.14
C LYS A 11 1.46 -5.61 12.65
N LEU A 12 1.91 -4.52 13.25
CA LEU A 12 3.20 -4.46 13.96
C LEU A 12 3.05 -3.53 15.17
N LYS A 13 3.40 -4.01 16.37
CA LYS A 13 3.36 -3.22 17.62
C LYS A 13 2.08 -2.41 17.84
N GLY A 14 0.92 -2.98 17.51
CA GLY A 14 -0.39 -2.30 17.69
C GLY A 14 -0.69 -1.22 16.64
N LYS A 15 0.07 -1.13 15.55
CA LYS A 15 -0.20 -0.29 14.38
C LYS A 15 -0.57 -1.14 13.18
N ILE A 16 -1.33 -0.56 12.26
CA ILE A 16 -1.59 -1.13 10.93
C ILE A 16 -0.59 -0.53 9.96
N ILE A 17 0.17 -1.39 9.29
CA ILE A 17 1.18 -1.00 8.31
C ILE A 17 0.70 -1.36 6.92
N TYR A 18 0.79 -0.41 6.00
CA TYR A 18 0.63 -0.62 4.56
C TYR A 18 2.00 -0.49 3.90
N ALA A 19 2.56 -1.60 3.43
CA ALA A 19 3.79 -1.66 2.66
C ALA A 19 3.47 -1.57 1.17
N ILE A 20 3.86 -0.44 0.58
CA ILE A 20 3.63 -0.08 -0.81
C ILE A 20 4.93 -0.31 -1.57
N GLN A 21 4.96 -1.40 -2.35
CA GLN A 21 6.10 -1.69 -3.20
C GLN A 21 5.95 -0.97 -4.54
N THR A 22 7.00 -0.25 -4.94
CA THR A 22 7.10 0.37 -6.25
C THR A 22 8.49 0.15 -6.84
N ILE A 23 8.59 0.36 -8.14
CA ILE A 23 9.85 0.31 -8.87
C ILE A 23 10.12 1.72 -9.36
N TYR A 24 11.12 2.37 -8.78
CA TYR A 24 11.54 3.68 -9.24
C TYR A 24 12.43 3.52 -10.47
N LYS A 25 11.83 3.79 -11.63
CA LYS A 25 12.50 3.67 -12.93
C LYS A 25 13.46 4.83 -13.15
N ASP A 26 14.55 4.53 -13.86
CA ASP A 26 15.55 5.50 -14.33
C ASP A 26 16.32 6.29 -13.27
N TYR A 27 16.23 5.92 -11.99
CA TYR A 27 17.07 6.50 -10.95
C TYR A 27 18.55 6.25 -11.23
N TYR A 28 19.26 7.31 -11.61
CA TYR A 28 20.68 7.26 -12.02
C TYR A 28 21.00 6.17 -13.08
N LYS A 29 19.98 5.75 -13.86
CA LYS A 29 20.04 4.84 -15.02
C LYS A 29 20.45 3.36 -14.77
N LEU A 30 20.15 2.77 -13.60
CA LEU A 30 20.14 1.31 -13.45
C LEU A 30 18.77 0.76 -13.04
N TYR A 31 17.93 0.65 -14.07
CA TYR A 31 16.73 -0.20 -14.26
C TYR A 31 16.01 -0.73 -13.02
N GLY A 32 15.32 0.19 -12.33
CA GLY A 32 14.20 -0.14 -11.47
C GLY A 32 14.58 -0.49 -10.03
N LEU A 33 14.91 0.54 -9.23
CA LEU A 33 15.15 0.38 -7.81
C LEU A 33 13.83 0.00 -7.11
N PRO A 34 13.72 -1.16 -6.44
CA PRO A 34 12.57 -1.46 -5.63
C PRO A 34 12.58 -0.56 -4.40
N ILE A 35 11.50 0.19 -4.22
CA ILE A 35 11.26 1.01 -3.03
C ILE A 35 10.04 0.45 -2.31
N ILE A 36 10.13 0.36 -0.98
CA ILE A 36 9.00 0.01 -0.12
C ILE A 36 8.71 1.23 0.74
N TYR A 37 7.56 1.84 0.51
CA TYR A 37 7.02 2.91 1.36
C TYR A 37 6.10 2.31 2.41
N TYR A 38 6.19 2.82 3.64
CA TYR A 38 5.32 2.41 4.74
C TYR A 38 4.35 3.55 5.07
N TYR A 39 3.06 3.26 5.02
CA TYR A 39 2.04 4.09 5.66
C TYR A 39 1.58 3.42 6.96
N ILE A 40 1.53 4.21 8.04
CA ILE A 40 1.30 3.73 9.40
C ILE A 40 0.01 4.38 9.89
N GLU A 41 -0.93 3.55 10.32
CA GLU A 41 -2.21 3.96 10.87
C GLU A 41 -2.35 3.44 12.31
N ASP A 42 -2.94 4.27 13.17
CA ASP A 42 -3.36 3.86 14.51
C ASP A 42 -4.55 2.90 14.39
N GLY A 43 -4.42 1.68 14.92
CA GLY A 43 -5.50 0.72 14.85
C GLY A 43 -5.12 -0.64 15.39
N GLU A 44 -6.08 -1.32 16.03
CA GLU A 44 -5.81 -2.57 16.72
C GLU A 44 -6.03 -3.82 15.87
N ALA A 45 -6.79 -3.75 14.77
CA ALA A 45 -7.14 -4.94 13.99
C ALA A 45 -7.16 -4.71 12.48
N VAL A 46 -6.29 -5.43 11.78
CA VAL A 46 -6.33 -5.56 10.30
C VAL A 46 -7.60 -6.28 9.84
N GLU A 47 -8.08 -7.20 10.67
CA GLU A 47 -9.26 -8.06 10.42
C GLU A 47 -10.58 -7.26 10.41
N ASP A 48 -10.64 -6.16 11.15
CA ASP A 48 -11.83 -5.31 11.22
C ASP A 48 -11.99 -4.42 9.98
N SER A 49 -10.89 -4.23 9.22
CA SER A 49 -10.92 -3.43 8.02
C SER A 49 -11.47 -4.22 6.84
N LYS A 50 -12.72 -3.93 6.47
CA LYS A 50 -13.39 -4.44 5.26
C LYS A 50 -12.76 -3.96 3.95
N ALA A 51 -11.80 -3.04 4.00
CA ALA A 51 -11.12 -2.55 2.81
C ALA A 51 -10.30 -3.65 2.13
N LYS A 52 -10.57 -3.85 0.85
CA LYS A 52 -9.89 -4.80 -0.05
C LYS A 52 -9.08 -4.10 -1.14
N TYR A 53 -9.35 -2.81 -1.37
CA TYR A 53 -8.72 -2.00 -2.39
C TYR A 53 -8.42 -0.60 -1.87
N ILE A 54 -7.34 -0.02 -2.37
CA ILE A 54 -7.15 1.43 -2.44
C ILE A 54 -7.57 1.88 -3.84
N LEU A 55 -8.52 2.80 -3.92
CA LEU A 55 -8.90 3.42 -5.18
C LEU A 55 -8.18 4.74 -5.36
N ILE A 56 -7.64 4.95 -6.55
CA ILE A 56 -7.01 6.19 -6.97
C ILE A 56 -7.76 6.72 -8.19
N LYS A 57 -8.13 8.00 -8.14
CA LYS A 57 -8.64 8.73 -9.30
C LYS A 57 -7.92 10.05 -9.42
N VAL A 58 -7.43 10.34 -10.61
CA VAL A 58 -6.80 11.61 -10.96
C VAL A 58 -7.71 12.29 -11.98
N ASP A 59 -8.23 13.46 -11.64
CA ASP A 59 -9.05 14.28 -12.52
C ASP A 59 -8.63 15.76 -12.41
N GLU A 60 -9.37 16.66 -13.07
CA GLU A 60 -9.09 18.10 -13.10
C GLU A 60 -9.09 18.75 -11.70
N THR A 61 -9.74 18.11 -10.72
CA THR A 61 -9.80 18.58 -9.33
C THR A 61 -8.65 18.07 -8.47
N GLY A 62 -7.78 17.22 -9.03
CA GLY A 62 -6.61 16.65 -8.36
C GLY A 62 -6.68 15.13 -8.20
N GLU A 63 -5.88 14.61 -7.26
CA GLU A 63 -5.81 13.20 -6.91
C GLU A 63 -6.73 12.89 -5.72
N LYS A 64 -7.56 11.85 -5.85
CA LYS A 64 -8.42 11.32 -4.79
C LYS A 64 -8.02 9.89 -4.47
N ILE A 65 -7.85 9.62 -3.18
CA ILE A 65 -7.48 8.31 -2.64
C ILE A 65 -8.54 7.87 -1.62
N GLU A 66 -9.06 6.66 -1.78
CA GLU A 66 -10.08 6.09 -0.88
C GLU A 66 -9.80 4.60 -0.64
N THR A 67 -10.16 4.08 0.54
CA THR A 67 -10.19 2.62 0.79
C THR A 67 -11.61 2.08 0.60
N THR A 68 -11.74 0.87 0.06
CA THR A 68 -13.06 0.27 -0.23
C THR A 68 -12.98 -1.26 -0.36
N ASP A 69 -14.13 -1.92 -0.32
CA ASP A 69 -14.28 -3.35 -0.56
C ASP A 69 -14.55 -3.71 -2.05
N LYS A 70 -14.76 -2.70 -2.93
CA LYS A 70 -15.14 -2.90 -4.35
C LYS A 70 -14.43 -1.94 -5.31
N ILE A 71 -14.11 -2.41 -6.52
CA ILE A 71 -13.57 -1.57 -7.60
C ILE A 71 -14.70 -0.73 -8.22
N ARG A 72 -14.42 0.55 -8.54
CA ARG A 72 -15.37 1.46 -9.21
C ARG A 72 -14.92 1.78 -10.64
N PRO A 73 -15.83 1.86 -11.63
CA PRO A 73 -15.49 2.29 -12.97
C PRO A 73 -14.82 3.68 -12.98
N GLY A 74 -13.77 3.85 -13.78
CA GLY A 74 -13.01 5.09 -13.87
C GLY A 74 -12.05 5.34 -12.69
N TRP A 75 -11.88 4.37 -11.79
CA TRP A 75 -10.89 4.39 -10.72
C TRP A 75 -9.82 3.32 -10.96
N ILE A 76 -8.59 3.61 -10.57
CA ILE A 76 -7.52 2.62 -10.49
C ILE A 76 -7.69 1.91 -9.14
N GLY A 77 -7.96 0.60 -9.15
CA GLY A 77 -8.07 -0.20 -7.94
C GLY A 77 -6.78 -0.97 -7.66
N ILE A 78 -6.11 -0.65 -6.55
CA ILE A 78 -4.93 -1.37 -6.07
C ILE A 78 -5.36 -2.35 -4.98
N PRO A 79 -5.18 -3.67 -5.15
CA PRO A 79 -5.61 -4.63 -4.14
C PRO A 79 -4.76 -4.54 -2.88
N ILE A 80 -5.42 -4.69 -1.73
CA ILE A 80 -4.81 -4.81 -0.41
C ILE A 80 -4.73 -6.30 -0.07
N ILE A 81 -3.53 -6.79 0.21
CA ILE A 81 -3.28 -8.16 0.66
C ILE A 81 -2.97 -8.14 2.15
N ASN A 82 -3.86 -8.74 2.94
CA ASN A 82 -3.62 -8.91 4.37
C ASN A 82 -2.62 -10.04 4.59
N LEU A 83 -1.53 -9.72 5.28
CA LEU A 83 -0.55 -10.71 5.72
C LEU A 83 -0.83 -11.05 7.18
N THR A 84 -0.67 -12.33 7.52
CA THR A 84 -0.86 -12.84 8.88
C THR A 84 0.16 -12.25 9.86
N GLU A 85 1.36 -11.97 9.38
CA GLU A 85 2.46 -11.41 10.17
C GLU A 85 3.34 -10.49 9.32
N LYS A 86 4.17 -9.69 10.00
CA LYS A 86 5.18 -8.85 9.34
C LYS A 86 6.19 -9.74 8.59
N PRO A 87 6.45 -9.47 7.30
CA PRO A 87 7.53 -10.14 6.58
C PRO A 87 8.90 -9.99 7.28
N PRO A 88 9.72 -11.05 7.35
CA PRO A 88 10.96 -11.05 8.12
C PRO A 88 12.02 -10.07 7.60
N PHE A 89 11.94 -9.67 6.33
CA PHE A 89 12.87 -8.69 5.73
C PHE A 89 12.52 -7.23 6.06
N ILE A 90 11.35 -6.96 6.65
CA ILE A 90 10.95 -5.61 7.03
C ILE A 90 11.55 -5.28 8.41
N PRO A 91 12.28 -4.17 8.56
CA PRO A 91 12.86 -3.76 9.85
C PRO A 91 11.83 -3.54 10.97
N ASP A 92 12.24 -3.71 12.23
CA ASP A 92 11.37 -3.52 13.40
C ASP A 92 11.27 -2.06 13.88
N ASP A 93 12.15 -1.20 13.37
CA ASP A 93 12.30 0.22 13.71
C ASP A 93 11.53 1.15 12.76
N ILE A 94 10.69 0.60 11.88
CA ILE A 94 9.78 1.39 11.03
C ILE A 94 8.68 2.10 11.83
N ILE A 95 8.44 1.66 13.08
CA ILE A 95 7.56 2.34 14.04
C ILE A 95 8.49 2.97 15.08
N GLN A 96 8.60 4.30 15.04
CA GLN A 96 9.27 5.10 16.07
C GLN A 96 8.29 5.55 17.14
#